data_AF-A0AAD4KTQ7-F1
#
_entry.id   AF-A0AAD4KTQ7-F1
#
_cell.length_a   1.000
_cell.length_b   1.000
_cell.length_c   1.000
_cell.angle_alpha   90.00
_cell.angle_beta   90.00
_cell.angle_gamma   90.00
#
_symmetry.space_group_name_H-M   'P 1'
#
loop_
_entity.id
_entity.type
_entity.pdbx_description
1 polymer ?
#
loop_
_entity_poly.entity_id
_entity_poly.type
_entity_poly.pdbx_seq_one_letter_code
_entity_poly.pdbx_strand_id
1 'polypeptide(L)'
;MRLVDEKKALSDISSLRKQRKNFAGLDDGQKSIDTLKKQIAELKKTLDNPEARALSDKYNEIQKELDAIKGEQDSAFKNLNSLRDERTKLQKDQQAKFTAIREIKDAYYKARKAYKEHEDEAWKARRERQKAEREAFEREKKKKIADKKLEEASHPAYSDEILTAQGLIRHFEPSYDFAALGLDDSKRTTGGTFRAEIGRTVDDANIKGVRIVKKDDRDDDYFIGTGGKKGKKGKKVANGSPAPSTPTDGKFNLSFGVIEDFAKVKVDQPMSQADVPAVVEKLAAKITEWKKNQAAKTQEVNQTHSLFISTL
;
A
#
# COMPACT_ATOMS: atom_id res chain seq x y z
N MET A 1 135.18 51.47 -71.03
CA MET A 1 133.78 51.05 -71.23
C MET A 1 133.20 51.92 -72.35
N ARG A 2 132.22 51.44 -73.14
CA ARG A 2 131.55 52.34 -74.10
C ARG A 2 130.67 53.32 -73.31
N LEU A 3 130.55 54.56 -73.76
CA LEU A 3 129.75 55.62 -73.08
C LEU A 3 128.31 55.19 -72.79
N VAL A 4 127.75 54.31 -73.63
CA VAL A 4 126.41 53.73 -73.43
C VAL A 4 126.37 52.81 -72.21
N ASP A 5 127.41 52.03 -71.97
CA ASP A 5 127.50 51.10 -70.83
C ASP A 5 127.73 51.85 -69.52
N GLU A 6 128.47 52.96 -69.56
CA GLU A 6 128.63 53.86 -68.41
C GLU A 6 127.32 54.58 -68.06
N LYS A 7 126.55 55.02 -69.06
CA LYS A 7 125.23 55.62 -68.85
C LYS A 7 124.21 54.61 -68.30
N LYS A 8 124.26 53.35 -68.76
CA LYS A 8 123.46 52.25 -68.20
C LYS A 8 123.87 51.94 -66.76
N ALA A 9 125.17 51.83 -66.48
CA ALA A 9 125.68 51.62 -65.13
C ALA A 9 125.27 52.75 -64.17
N LEU A 10 125.28 54.02 -64.62
CA LEU A 10 124.78 55.15 -63.83
C LEU A 10 123.27 55.09 -63.56
N SER A 11 122.48 54.67 -64.55
CA SER A 11 121.04 54.41 -64.39
C SER A 11 120.79 53.31 -63.36
N ASP A 12 121.55 52.21 -63.44
CA ASP A 12 121.43 51.08 -62.53
C ASP A 12 121.90 51.43 -61.11
N ILE A 13 122.95 52.22 -60.95
CA ILE A 13 123.36 52.75 -59.65
C ILE A 13 122.26 53.64 -59.06
N SER A 14 121.59 54.45 -59.87
CA SER A 14 120.48 55.29 -59.44
C SER A 14 119.25 54.47 -59.04
N SER A 15 118.90 53.42 -59.80
CA SER A 15 117.79 52.52 -59.49
C SER A 15 118.06 51.70 -58.22
N LEU A 16 119.28 51.18 -58.05
CA LEU A 16 119.73 50.47 -56.85
C LEU A 16 119.73 51.38 -55.62
N ARG A 17 120.12 52.66 -55.77
CA ARG A 17 120.01 53.66 -54.68
C ARG A 17 118.55 53.92 -54.27
N LYS A 18 117.63 54.00 -55.23
CA LYS A 18 116.18 54.13 -54.96
C LYS A 18 115.62 52.89 -54.27
N GLN A 19 115.96 51.70 -54.75
CA GLN A 19 115.56 50.44 -54.13
C GLN A 19 116.10 50.30 -52.71
N ARG A 20 117.36 50.69 -52.45
CA ARG A 20 117.95 50.72 -51.10
C ARG A 20 117.16 51.59 -50.12
N LYS A 21 116.59 52.72 -50.58
CA LYS A 21 115.69 53.56 -49.76
C LYS A 21 114.36 52.87 -49.47
N ASN A 22 113.81 52.09 -50.40
CA ASN A 22 112.61 51.29 -50.17
C ASN A 22 112.85 50.13 -49.19
N PHE A 23 114.03 49.50 -49.22
CA PHE A 23 114.42 48.48 -48.24
C PHE A 23 114.57 49.06 -46.82
N ALA A 24 114.98 50.33 -46.68
CA ALA A 24 114.99 50.99 -45.38
C ALA A 24 113.56 51.15 -44.78
N GLY A 25 112.54 51.36 -45.62
CA GLY A 25 111.14 51.38 -45.19
C GLY A 25 110.56 50.00 -44.86
N LEU A 26 111.10 48.93 -45.44
CA LEU A 26 110.73 47.55 -45.08
C LEU A 26 111.22 47.19 -43.67
N ASP A 27 112.37 47.71 -43.25
CA ASP A 27 112.88 47.52 -41.89
C ASP A 27 111.97 48.20 -40.85
N ASP A 28 111.46 49.40 -41.17
CA ASP A 28 110.47 50.08 -40.32
C ASP A 28 109.09 49.39 -40.34
N GLY A 29 108.69 48.86 -41.49
CA GLY A 29 107.49 48.00 -41.62
C GLY A 29 107.62 46.72 -40.78
N GLN A 30 108.77 46.05 -40.83
CA GLN A 30 109.06 44.86 -40.03
C GLN A 30 109.06 45.17 -38.53
N LYS A 31 109.66 46.29 -38.11
CA LYS A 31 109.57 46.78 -36.72
C LYS A 31 108.13 47.01 -36.29
N SER A 32 107.27 47.57 -37.15
CA SER A 32 105.85 47.78 -36.84
C SER A 32 105.05 46.47 -36.72
N ILE A 33 105.38 45.47 -37.55
CA ILE A 33 104.77 44.14 -37.48
C ILE A 33 105.20 43.43 -36.20
N ASP A 34 106.47 43.56 -35.82
CA ASP A 34 107.00 42.93 -34.61
C ASP A 34 106.48 43.62 -33.35
N THR A 35 106.25 44.95 -33.36
CA THR A 35 105.54 45.63 -32.27
C THR A 35 104.07 45.21 -32.18
N LEU A 36 103.35 45.11 -33.30
CA LEU A 36 101.97 44.63 -33.31
C LEU A 36 101.85 43.17 -32.85
N LYS A 37 102.77 42.29 -33.25
CA LYS A 37 102.84 40.91 -32.76
C LYS A 37 103.09 40.85 -31.27
N LYS A 38 103.97 41.72 -30.74
CA LYS A 38 104.20 41.85 -29.29
C LYS A 38 102.94 42.33 -28.57
N GLN A 39 102.26 43.35 -29.10
CA GLN A 39 100.99 43.85 -28.54
C GLN A 39 99.89 42.78 -28.56
N ILE A 40 99.77 42.01 -29.64
CA ILE A 40 98.81 40.89 -29.72
C ILE A 40 99.17 39.79 -28.73
N ALA A 41 100.46 39.47 -28.57
CA ALA A 41 100.91 38.50 -27.58
C ALA A 41 100.66 38.98 -26.14
N GLU A 42 100.85 40.26 -25.86
CA GLU A 42 100.51 40.88 -24.58
C GLU A 42 98.99 40.87 -24.33
N LEU A 43 98.16 41.25 -25.31
CA LEU A 43 96.71 41.20 -25.20
C LEU A 43 96.20 39.76 -24.99
N LYS A 44 96.77 38.78 -25.69
CA LYS A 44 96.44 37.36 -25.48
C LYS A 44 96.80 36.90 -24.06
N LYS A 45 97.95 37.33 -23.52
CA LYS A 45 98.31 37.07 -22.12
C LYS A 45 97.34 37.71 -21.13
N THR A 46 96.80 38.90 -21.43
CA THR A 46 95.75 39.52 -20.60
C THR A 46 94.37 38.88 -20.76
N LEU A 47 94.13 38.13 -21.84
CA LEU A 47 92.90 37.38 -22.06
C LEU A 47 92.97 35.98 -21.41
N ASP A 48 94.15 35.37 -21.42
CA ASP A 48 94.50 34.13 -20.71
C ASP A 48 94.75 34.38 -19.21
N ASN A 49 93.91 35.22 -18.60
CA ASN A 49 93.93 35.39 -17.16
C ASN A 49 93.34 34.12 -16.52
N PRO A 50 94.04 33.49 -15.56
CA PRO A 50 93.53 32.30 -14.87
C PRO A 50 92.19 32.57 -14.16
N GLU A 51 91.96 33.82 -13.74
CA GLU A 51 90.69 34.28 -13.16
C GLU A 51 89.53 34.31 -14.17
N ALA A 52 89.79 34.67 -15.43
CA ALA A 52 88.77 34.68 -16.48
C ALA A 52 88.37 33.25 -16.90
N ARG A 53 89.34 32.33 -16.95
CA ARG A 53 89.08 30.89 -17.16
C ARG A 53 88.30 30.30 -16.00
N ALA A 54 88.70 30.56 -14.75
CA ALA A 54 87.98 30.13 -13.57
C ALA A 54 86.55 30.70 -13.50
N LEU A 55 86.32 31.93 -13.97
CA LEU A 55 84.98 32.52 -14.10
C LEU A 55 84.14 31.83 -15.19
N SER A 56 84.74 31.51 -16.34
CA SER A 56 84.07 30.76 -17.41
C SER A 56 83.69 29.34 -16.96
N ASP A 57 84.58 28.67 -16.23
CA ASP A 57 84.32 27.34 -15.66
C ASP A 57 83.17 27.39 -14.64
N LYS A 58 83.19 28.37 -13.73
CA LYS A 58 82.07 28.63 -12.79
C LYS A 58 80.76 28.94 -13.53
N TYR A 59 80.81 29.72 -14.61
CA TYR A 59 79.62 30.00 -15.41
C TYR A 59 79.06 28.72 -16.03
N ASN A 60 79.92 27.86 -16.60
CA ASN A 60 79.51 26.58 -17.17
C ASN A 60 78.97 25.60 -16.11
N GLU A 61 79.57 25.58 -14.91
CA GLU A 61 79.06 24.81 -13.77
C GLU A 61 77.68 25.31 -13.34
N ILE A 62 77.53 26.62 -13.11
CA ILE A 62 76.24 27.22 -12.75
C ILE A 62 75.20 26.96 -13.84
N GLN A 63 75.56 27.05 -15.12
CA GLN A 63 74.64 26.78 -16.22
C GLN A 63 74.16 25.33 -16.21
N LYS A 64 75.06 24.36 -15.96
CA LYS A 64 74.68 22.94 -15.81
C LYS A 64 73.78 22.70 -14.62
N GLU A 65 74.04 23.33 -13.48
CA GLU A 65 73.18 23.25 -12.30
C GLU A 65 71.79 23.85 -12.59
N LEU A 66 71.73 24.97 -13.30
CA LEU A 66 70.48 25.63 -13.67
C LEU A 66 69.65 24.77 -14.63
N ASP A 67 70.29 24.12 -15.60
CA ASP A 67 69.63 23.21 -16.54
C ASP A 67 69.17 21.91 -15.84
N ALA A 68 69.93 21.40 -14.86
CA ALA A 68 69.51 20.28 -14.03
C ALA A 68 68.28 20.63 -13.18
N ILE A 69 68.29 21.78 -12.50
CA ILE A 69 67.15 22.27 -11.70
C ILE A 69 65.91 22.46 -12.58
N LYS A 70 66.06 23.00 -13.79
CA LYS A 70 64.94 23.13 -14.74
C LYS A 70 64.40 21.75 -15.15
N GLY A 71 65.27 20.79 -15.44
CA GLY A 71 64.86 19.43 -15.75
C GLY A 71 64.07 18.76 -14.61
N GLU A 72 64.54 18.93 -13.37
CA GLU A 72 63.84 18.46 -12.17
C GLU A 72 62.48 19.16 -11.99
N GLN A 73 62.43 20.49 -12.14
CA GLN A 73 61.17 21.25 -12.08
C GLN A 73 60.18 20.77 -13.13
N ASP A 74 60.58 20.61 -14.39
CA ASP A 74 59.71 20.14 -15.46
C ASP A 74 59.16 18.74 -15.17
N SER A 75 60.00 17.86 -14.63
CA SER A 75 59.56 16.52 -14.21
C SER A 75 58.55 16.57 -13.06
N ALA A 76 58.79 17.43 -12.05
CA ALA A 76 57.91 17.62 -10.92
C ALA A 76 56.57 18.23 -11.34
N PHE A 77 56.58 19.21 -12.26
CA PHE A 77 55.35 19.81 -12.81
C PHE A 77 54.52 18.81 -13.60
N LYS A 78 55.15 17.94 -14.40
CA LYS A 78 54.44 16.87 -15.11
C LYS A 78 53.77 15.90 -14.14
N ASN A 79 54.49 15.45 -13.10
CA ASN A 79 53.94 14.58 -12.06
C ASN A 79 52.83 15.27 -11.25
N LEU A 80 52.96 16.57 -10.98
CA LEU A 80 51.93 17.32 -10.27
C LEU A 80 50.65 17.45 -11.10
N ASN A 81 50.78 17.70 -12.41
CA ASN A 81 49.62 17.77 -13.30
C ASN A 81 48.92 16.42 -13.41
N SER A 82 49.65 15.31 -13.53
CA SER A 82 49.03 13.98 -13.54
C SER A 82 48.29 13.67 -12.23
N LEU A 83 48.88 14.00 -11.08
CA LEU A 83 48.22 13.84 -9.77
C LEU A 83 46.96 14.72 -9.63
N ARG A 84 46.99 15.94 -10.19
CA ARG A 84 45.82 16.83 -10.21
C ARG A 84 44.70 16.23 -11.08
N ASP A 85 45.04 15.72 -12.24
CA ASP A 85 44.07 15.06 -13.13
C ASP A 85 43.46 13.82 -12.49
N GLU A 86 44.28 12.99 -11.84
CA GLU A 86 43.82 11.83 -11.07
C GLU A 86 42.89 12.24 -9.92
N ARG A 87 43.27 13.27 -9.14
CA ARG A 87 42.41 13.81 -8.08
C ARG A 87 41.06 14.27 -8.65
N THR A 88 41.06 15.01 -9.76
CA THR A 88 39.84 15.50 -10.38
C THR A 88 38.98 14.34 -10.90
N LYS A 89 39.59 13.29 -11.47
CA LYS A 89 38.88 12.07 -11.88
C LYS A 89 38.24 11.36 -10.68
N LEU A 90 39.02 11.07 -9.63
CA LEU A 90 38.52 10.40 -8.43
C LEU A 90 37.42 11.20 -7.73
N GLN A 91 37.53 12.53 -7.70
CA GLN A 91 36.49 13.39 -7.14
C GLN A 91 35.19 13.32 -7.96
N LYS A 92 35.28 13.30 -9.30
CA LYS A 92 34.11 13.11 -10.16
C LYS A 92 33.46 11.75 -9.93
N ASP A 93 34.25 10.69 -9.83
CA ASP A 93 33.75 9.34 -9.57
C ASP A 93 33.08 9.23 -8.20
N GLN A 94 33.67 9.84 -7.17
CA GLN A 94 33.09 9.91 -5.84
C GLN A 94 31.74 10.65 -5.86
N GLN A 95 31.67 11.79 -6.54
CA GLN A 95 30.45 12.57 -6.66
C GLN A 95 29.36 11.80 -7.43
N ALA A 96 29.73 11.11 -8.51
CA ALA A 96 28.82 10.27 -9.29
C ALA A 96 28.26 9.10 -8.43
N LYS A 97 29.11 8.43 -7.65
CA LYS A 97 28.67 7.36 -6.75
C LYS A 97 27.77 7.90 -5.62
N PHE A 98 28.11 9.06 -5.06
CA PHE A 98 27.32 9.67 -3.98
C PHE A 98 25.93 10.10 -4.47
N THR A 99 25.85 10.71 -5.66
CA THR A 99 24.58 11.08 -6.29
C THR A 99 23.74 9.86 -6.61
N ALA A 100 24.33 8.80 -7.19
CA ALA A 100 23.62 7.54 -7.43
C ALA A 100 23.07 6.90 -6.13
N ILE A 101 23.86 6.87 -5.04
CA ILE A 101 23.39 6.36 -3.74
C ILE A 101 22.22 7.20 -3.22
N ARG A 102 22.31 8.52 -3.35
CA ARG A 102 21.24 9.43 -2.93
C ARG A 102 19.96 9.19 -3.71
N GLU A 103 20.04 9.10 -5.03
CA GLU A 103 18.90 8.84 -5.90
C GLU A 103 18.23 7.50 -5.59
N ILE A 104 19.01 6.44 -5.36
CA ILE A 104 18.48 5.14 -4.96
C ILE A 104 17.72 5.23 -3.63
N LYS A 105 18.29 5.92 -2.63
CA LYS A 105 17.64 6.11 -1.33
C LYS A 105 16.36 6.94 -1.47
N ASP A 106 16.43 8.05 -2.19
CA ASP A 106 15.29 8.95 -2.40
C ASP A 106 14.16 8.22 -3.14
N ALA A 107 14.48 7.43 -4.17
CA ALA A 107 13.52 6.59 -4.88
C ALA A 107 12.90 5.53 -3.96
N TYR A 108 13.70 4.83 -3.15
CA TYR A 108 13.22 3.83 -2.21
C TYR A 108 12.26 4.43 -1.17
N TYR A 109 12.65 5.54 -0.53
CA TYR A 109 11.80 6.18 0.48
C TYR A 109 10.54 6.80 -0.14
N LYS A 110 10.62 7.34 -1.35
CA LYS A 110 9.45 7.83 -2.10
C LYS A 110 8.49 6.68 -2.42
N ALA A 111 8.99 5.55 -2.92
CA ALA A 111 8.18 4.37 -3.21
C ALA A 111 7.54 3.80 -1.93
N ARG A 112 8.32 3.70 -0.84
CA ARG A 112 7.83 3.24 0.46
C ARG A 112 6.74 4.15 1.03
N LYS A 113 6.92 5.47 0.90
CA LYS A 113 5.92 6.46 1.32
C LYS A 113 4.62 6.31 0.52
N ALA A 114 4.73 6.23 -0.81
CA ALA A 114 3.57 6.04 -1.69
C ALA A 114 2.83 4.72 -1.40
N TYR A 115 3.56 3.62 -1.17
CA TYR A 115 2.98 2.35 -0.78
C TYR A 115 2.22 2.44 0.54
N LYS A 116 2.83 3.07 1.55
CA LYS A 116 2.19 3.26 2.86
C LYS A 116 0.94 4.14 2.76
N GLU A 117 0.98 5.22 1.97
CA GLU A 117 -0.17 6.09 1.74
C GLU A 117 -1.33 5.30 1.10
N HIS A 118 -1.04 4.48 0.09
CA HIS A 118 -2.02 3.60 -0.53
C HIS A 118 -2.61 2.56 0.45
N GLU A 119 -1.78 1.92 1.29
CA GLU A 119 -2.27 1.02 2.33
C GLU A 119 -3.15 1.74 3.37
N ASP A 120 -2.73 2.92 3.82
CA ASP A 120 -3.47 3.72 4.79
C ASP A 120 -4.83 4.17 4.21
N GLU A 121 -4.87 4.56 2.93
CA GLU A 121 -6.10 4.89 2.20
C GLU A 121 -7.03 3.68 2.06
N ALA A 122 -6.50 2.52 1.66
CA ALA A 122 -7.27 1.29 1.57
C ALA A 122 -7.84 0.87 2.94
N TRP A 123 -7.05 1.03 4.01
CA TRP A 123 -7.50 0.78 5.38
C TRP A 123 -8.58 1.76 5.84
N LYS A 124 -8.45 3.05 5.50
CA LYS A 124 -9.46 4.06 5.79
C LYS A 124 -10.76 3.74 5.05
N ALA A 125 -10.70 3.48 3.75
CA ALA A 125 -11.87 3.11 2.95
C ALA A 125 -12.57 1.86 3.49
N ARG A 126 -11.81 0.84 3.91
CA ARG A 126 -12.38 -0.37 4.52
C ARG A 126 -13.04 -0.08 5.87
N ARG A 127 -12.42 0.75 6.71
CA ARG A 127 -13.01 1.16 8.00
C ARG A 127 -14.27 1.98 7.82
N GLU A 128 -14.26 2.94 6.89
CA GLU A 128 -15.43 3.76 6.58
C GLU A 128 -16.58 2.90 6.04
N ARG A 129 -16.29 1.96 5.14
CA ARG A 129 -17.28 0.99 4.66
C ARG A 129 -17.86 0.15 5.79
N GLN A 130 -17.02 -0.43 6.65
CA GLN A 130 -17.49 -1.23 7.79
C GLN A 130 -18.30 -0.40 8.78
N LYS A 131 -17.89 0.86 9.03
CA LYS A 131 -18.63 1.77 9.89
C LYS A 131 -19.99 2.10 9.28
N ALA A 132 -20.04 2.42 7.99
CA ALA A 132 -21.29 2.70 7.28
C ALA A 132 -22.22 1.48 7.25
N GLU A 133 -21.69 0.27 7.02
CA GLU A 133 -22.47 -0.98 7.07
C GLU A 133 -23.02 -1.25 8.47
N ARG A 134 -22.22 -1.04 9.53
CA ARG A 134 -22.68 -1.16 10.92
C ARG A 134 -23.74 -0.14 11.27
N GLU A 135 -23.54 1.13 10.93
CA GLU A 135 -24.51 2.19 11.18
C GLU A 135 -25.81 1.96 10.39
N ALA A 136 -25.74 1.44 9.17
CA ALA A 136 -26.91 1.05 8.39
C ALA A 136 -27.65 -0.12 9.06
N PHE A 137 -26.92 -1.16 9.48
CA PHE A 137 -27.51 -2.30 10.18
C PHE A 137 -28.15 -1.91 11.51
N GLU A 138 -27.48 -1.07 12.31
CA GLU A 138 -28.04 -0.56 13.57
C GLU A 138 -29.28 0.29 13.34
N ARG A 139 -29.28 1.14 12.31
CA ARG A 139 -30.45 1.93 11.92
C ARG A 139 -31.60 1.04 11.47
N GLU A 140 -31.34 0.01 10.66
CA GLU A 140 -32.37 -0.96 10.26
C GLU A 140 -32.89 -1.77 11.45
N LYS A 141 -32.02 -2.17 12.38
CA LYS A 141 -32.42 -2.88 13.60
C LYS A 141 -33.30 -2.00 14.48
N LYS A 142 -32.93 -0.73 14.68
CA LYS A 142 -33.74 0.25 15.41
C LYS A 142 -35.11 0.45 14.74
N LYS A 143 -35.13 0.60 13.42
CA LYS A 143 -36.39 0.68 12.65
C LYS A 143 -37.26 -0.55 12.85
N LYS A 144 -36.72 -1.77 12.66
CA LYS A 144 -37.46 -3.02 12.88
C LYS A 144 -38.00 -3.17 14.30
N ILE A 145 -37.26 -2.70 15.32
CA ILE A 145 -37.75 -2.71 16.70
C ILE A 145 -38.89 -1.70 16.88
N ALA A 146 -38.75 -0.50 16.31
CA ALA A 146 -39.81 0.50 16.34
C ALA A 146 -41.06 0.02 15.60
N ASP A 147 -40.92 -0.58 14.42
CA ASP A 147 -42.00 -1.11 13.61
C ASP A 147 -42.74 -2.25 14.33
N LYS A 148 -42.00 -3.21 14.91
CA LYS A 148 -42.59 -4.28 15.73
C LYS A 148 -43.38 -3.74 16.92
N LYS A 149 -42.83 -2.72 17.60
CA LYS A 149 -43.52 -2.08 18.72
C LYS A 149 -44.75 -1.29 18.30
N LEU A 150 -44.74 -0.73 17.09
CA LEU A 150 -45.91 -0.09 16.50
C LEU A 150 -46.97 -1.14 16.16
N GLU A 151 -46.57 -2.26 15.56
CA GLU A 151 -47.46 -3.40 15.30
C GLU A 151 -48.08 -3.93 16.62
N GLU A 152 -47.27 -4.17 17.65
CA GLU A 152 -47.72 -4.59 18.99
C GLU A 152 -48.68 -3.57 19.62
N ALA A 153 -48.39 -2.26 19.51
CA ALA A 153 -49.27 -1.20 19.98
C ALA A 153 -50.56 -1.07 19.14
N SER A 154 -50.55 -1.51 17.88
CA SER A 154 -51.74 -1.49 17.02
C SER A 154 -52.76 -2.58 17.40
N HIS A 155 -52.34 -3.62 18.12
CA HIS A 155 -53.23 -4.63 18.67
C HIS A 155 -53.93 -4.09 19.92
N PRO A 156 -55.28 -4.10 19.98
CA PRO A 156 -56.00 -3.72 21.20
C PRO A 156 -55.57 -4.56 22.40
N ALA A 157 -55.48 -3.93 23.58
CA ALA A 157 -55.17 -4.64 24.82
C ALA A 157 -56.18 -5.77 25.08
N TYR A 158 -55.71 -6.85 25.71
CA TYR A 158 -56.50 -8.06 25.97
C TYR A 158 -56.97 -8.85 24.73
N SER A 159 -56.55 -8.49 23.51
CA SER A 159 -57.03 -9.17 22.28
C SER A 159 -56.64 -10.65 22.24
N ASP A 160 -55.42 -11.01 22.62
CA ASP A 160 -54.95 -12.40 22.67
C ASP A 160 -55.66 -13.21 23.79
N GLU A 161 -55.86 -12.61 24.97
CA GLU A 161 -56.62 -13.25 26.05
C GLU A 161 -58.11 -13.42 25.69
N ILE A 162 -58.69 -12.45 24.98
CA ILE A 162 -60.06 -12.52 24.48
C ILE A 162 -60.20 -13.59 23.38
N LEU A 163 -59.23 -13.73 22.47
CA LEU A 163 -59.23 -14.75 21.43
C LEU A 163 -59.01 -16.16 21.98
N THR A 164 -58.13 -16.32 22.97
CA THR A 164 -57.92 -17.61 23.65
C THR A 164 -59.15 -17.99 24.48
N ALA A 165 -59.75 -17.06 25.22
CA ALA A 165 -61.00 -17.32 25.94
C ALA A 165 -62.16 -17.66 24.99
N GLN A 166 -62.26 -17.02 23.81
CA GLN A 166 -63.20 -17.43 22.76
C GLN A 166 -62.92 -18.84 22.24
N GLY A 167 -61.66 -19.17 21.97
CA GLY A 167 -61.25 -20.50 21.53
C GLY A 167 -61.63 -21.58 22.54
N LEU A 168 -61.45 -21.28 23.84
CA LEU A 168 -61.87 -22.14 24.95
C LEU A 168 -63.40 -22.28 24.99
N ILE A 169 -64.16 -21.18 24.94
CA ILE A 169 -65.63 -21.25 24.93
C ILE A 169 -66.13 -22.03 23.70
N ARG A 170 -65.55 -21.83 22.51
CA ARG A 170 -65.90 -22.61 21.30
C ARG A 170 -65.56 -24.10 21.42
N HIS A 171 -64.51 -24.44 22.17
CA HIS A 171 -64.12 -25.83 22.41
C HIS A 171 -65.07 -26.55 23.38
N PHE A 172 -65.63 -25.84 24.37
CA PHE A 172 -66.54 -26.43 25.37
C PHE A 172 -68.03 -26.30 25.02
N GLU A 173 -68.42 -25.18 24.42
CA GLU A 173 -69.77 -24.93 23.91
C GLU A 173 -69.70 -24.38 22.47
N PRO A 174 -69.73 -25.26 21.46
CA PRO A 174 -69.70 -24.85 20.05
C PRO A 174 -70.91 -24.00 19.62
N SER A 175 -72.00 -24.00 20.39
CA SER A 175 -73.24 -23.27 20.11
C SER A 175 -73.42 -22.01 20.98
N TYR A 176 -72.39 -21.58 21.71
CA TYR A 176 -72.47 -20.39 22.55
C TYR A 176 -72.67 -19.13 21.71
N ASP A 177 -73.62 -18.27 22.10
CA ASP A 177 -73.90 -17.01 21.40
C ASP A 177 -72.90 -15.91 21.80
N PHE A 178 -71.86 -15.77 20.98
CA PHE A 178 -70.85 -14.72 21.15
C PHE A 178 -71.38 -13.30 20.84
N ALA A 179 -72.57 -13.17 20.23
CA ALA A 179 -73.19 -11.87 19.98
C ALA A 179 -73.58 -11.18 21.29
N ALA A 180 -74.03 -11.92 22.30
CA ALA A 180 -74.34 -11.42 23.64
C ALA A 180 -73.13 -10.83 24.37
N LEU A 181 -71.92 -11.29 24.04
CA LEU A 181 -70.66 -10.75 24.56
C LEU A 181 -70.10 -9.60 23.72
N GLY A 182 -70.83 -9.11 22.71
CA GLY A 182 -70.43 -8.02 21.82
C GLY A 182 -69.26 -8.38 20.91
N LEU A 183 -69.18 -9.64 20.50
CA LEU A 183 -68.05 -10.25 19.81
C LEU A 183 -68.58 -10.83 18.50
N ASP A 184 -68.90 -9.93 17.57
CA ASP A 184 -69.45 -10.30 16.28
C ASP A 184 -68.39 -11.01 15.41
N ASP A 185 -68.75 -12.20 14.92
CA ASP A 185 -67.91 -13.11 14.14
C ASP A 185 -67.91 -12.76 12.65
N SER A 186 -68.21 -11.51 12.31
CA SER A 186 -68.37 -11.01 10.93
C SER A 186 -67.03 -10.70 10.23
N LYS A 187 -65.97 -11.48 10.51
CA LYS A 187 -64.70 -11.34 9.78
C LYS A 187 -63.87 -12.60 9.65
N ARG A 188 -64.50 -13.78 9.61
CA ARG A 188 -63.81 -15.04 9.31
C ARG A 188 -64.35 -15.61 7.99
N THR A 189 -63.68 -15.28 6.87
CA THR A 189 -63.54 -16.07 5.61
C THR A 189 -63.20 -15.19 4.39
N THR A 190 -62.01 -14.62 4.34
CA THR A 190 -61.33 -14.28 3.06
C THR A 190 -59.98 -14.95 3.00
N GLY A 191 -59.97 -16.28 3.19
CA GLY A 191 -58.81 -17.14 2.97
C GLY A 191 -59.13 -18.11 1.84
N GLY A 192 -58.63 -17.82 0.63
CA GLY A 192 -58.93 -18.66 -0.53
C GLY A 192 -58.21 -18.35 -1.84
N THR A 193 -57.03 -17.72 -1.83
CA THR A 193 -56.24 -17.46 -3.06
C THR A 193 -54.73 -17.63 -2.87
N PHE A 194 -54.32 -18.58 -2.02
CA PHE A 194 -52.92 -19.05 -1.99
C PHE A 194 -52.86 -20.56 -2.25
N ARG A 195 -53.31 -20.97 -3.44
CA ARG A 195 -52.87 -22.24 -4.03
C ARG A 195 -51.72 -21.92 -4.97
N ALA A 196 -50.53 -22.38 -4.61
CA ALA A 196 -49.32 -22.24 -5.42
C ALA A 196 -49.50 -23.01 -6.74
N GLU A 197 -49.45 -22.30 -7.87
CA GLU A 197 -49.30 -22.92 -9.18
C GLU A 197 -47.88 -23.50 -9.31
N ILE A 198 -47.84 -24.78 -9.63
CA ILE A 198 -46.64 -25.52 -9.98
C ILE A 198 -46.30 -25.17 -11.43
N GLY A 199 -45.13 -24.55 -11.65
CA GLY A 199 -44.49 -24.53 -12.97
C GLY A 199 -44.04 -23.16 -13.47
N ARG A 200 -42.89 -22.67 -12.99
CA ARG A 200 -42.00 -21.87 -13.84
C ARG A 200 -40.87 -22.78 -14.30
N THR A 201 -40.94 -23.24 -15.55
CA THR A 201 -39.79 -23.80 -16.26
C THR A 201 -38.84 -22.64 -16.58
N VAL A 202 -37.65 -22.65 -16.01
CA VAL A 202 -36.60 -21.70 -16.35
C VAL A 202 -35.91 -22.22 -17.62
N ASP A 203 -35.95 -21.40 -18.67
CA ASP A 203 -35.30 -21.66 -19.96
C ASP A 203 -33.83 -21.20 -19.89
N ASP A 204 -32.90 -22.15 -19.92
CA ASP A 204 -31.45 -21.95 -19.70
C ASP A 204 -30.70 -21.42 -20.93
N ALA A 205 -31.41 -21.06 -22.01
CA ALA A 205 -30.79 -20.68 -23.28
C ALA A 205 -30.12 -19.29 -23.30
N ASN A 206 -30.30 -18.43 -22.28
CA ASN A 206 -29.83 -17.04 -22.30
C ASN A 206 -28.89 -16.60 -21.16
N ILE A 207 -28.36 -17.52 -20.33
CA ILE A 207 -27.38 -17.16 -19.29
C ILE A 207 -25.97 -17.12 -19.90
N LYS A 208 -25.51 -15.91 -20.27
CA LYS A 208 -24.10 -15.65 -20.65
C LYS A 208 -23.27 -15.40 -19.39
N GLY A 209 -22.60 -16.46 -18.90
CA GLY A 209 -21.67 -16.46 -17.76
C GLY A 209 -21.16 -17.88 -17.47
N VAL A 210 -20.09 -18.02 -16.68
CA VAL A 210 -19.43 -19.31 -16.39
C VAL A 210 -20.44 -20.32 -15.82
N ARG A 211 -20.74 -21.36 -16.60
CA ARG A 211 -21.60 -22.48 -16.23
C ARG A 211 -20.94 -23.26 -15.09
N ILE A 212 -21.59 -23.32 -13.92
CA ILE A 212 -21.23 -24.27 -12.86
C ILE A 212 -21.80 -25.62 -13.30
N VAL A 213 -20.93 -26.47 -13.83
CA VAL A 213 -21.29 -27.82 -14.28
C VAL A 213 -21.75 -28.65 -13.08
N LYS A 214 -22.81 -29.45 -13.29
CA LYS A 214 -23.35 -30.41 -12.33
C LYS A 214 -22.28 -31.41 -11.92
N LYS A 215 -22.46 -31.96 -10.73
CA LYS A 215 -21.47 -32.69 -9.92
C LYS A 215 -20.88 -33.93 -10.60
N ASP A 216 -21.46 -34.43 -11.68
CA ASP A 216 -21.08 -35.69 -12.32
C ASP A 216 -20.03 -35.56 -13.45
N ASP A 217 -19.75 -34.33 -13.93
CA ASP A 217 -18.78 -34.08 -15.03
C ASP A 217 -17.50 -33.34 -14.57
N ARG A 218 -17.13 -33.44 -13.28
CA ARG A 218 -15.81 -32.94 -12.82
C ARG A 218 -14.81 -34.08 -12.82
N ASP A 219 -14.03 -34.16 -13.89
CA ASP A 219 -12.90 -35.08 -13.99
C ASP A 219 -11.94 -34.95 -12.79
N ASP A 220 -11.67 -36.12 -12.23
CA ASP A 220 -10.90 -36.43 -11.02
C ASP A 220 -9.39 -36.21 -11.19
N ASP A 221 -8.88 -34.96 -11.10
CA ASP A 221 -7.41 -34.76 -11.14
C ASP A 221 -6.87 -33.57 -10.34
N TYR A 222 -7.55 -33.13 -9.27
CA TYR A 222 -7.07 -32.01 -8.44
C TYR A 222 -7.02 -32.26 -6.93
N PHE A 223 -6.69 -33.49 -6.51
CA PHE A 223 -6.29 -33.71 -5.11
C PHE A 223 -5.37 -34.94 -4.93
N ILE A 224 -4.15 -34.87 -5.46
CA ILE A 224 -3.05 -35.73 -5.00
C ILE A 224 -2.44 -35.06 -3.75
N GLY A 225 -2.81 -35.58 -2.58
CA GLY A 225 -2.35 -35.08 -1.29
C GLY A 225 -2.47 -36.14 -0.19
N THR A 226 -1.51 -37.07 -0.18
CA THR A 226 -0.96 -37.79 0.99
C THR A 226 -1.86 -38.05 2.20
N GLY A 227 -2.27 -39.30 2.43
CA GLY A 227 -2.86 -39.72 3.71
C GLY A 227 -3.22 -41.21 3.77
N GLY A 228 -2.28 -42.04 4.22
CA GLY A 228 -2.46 -43.49 4.32
C GLY A 228 -3.45 -43.97 5.39
N LYS A 229 -4.45 -44.76 4.95
CA LYS A 229 -4.81 -46.11 5.42
C LYS A 229 -4.82 -46.44 6.94
N LYS A 230 -6.03 -46.52 7.53
CA LYS A 230 -6.55 -47.53 8.51
C LYS A 230 -7.87 -46.96 9.07
N GLY A 231 -9.04 -47.60 9.14
CA GLY A 231 -9.49 -48.97 8.94
C GLY A 231 -10.64 -49.25 9.92
N LYS A 232 -11.84 -49.54 9.39
CA LYS A 232 -12.87 -50.47 9.92
C LYS A 232 -13.58 -50.13 11.26
N LYS A 233 -14.89 -49.88 11.22
CA LYS A 233 -16.00 -50.80 11.64
C LYS A 233 -17.30 -49.99 11.82
N GLY A 234 -18.37 -50.41 11.13
CA GLY A 234 -19.71 -49.82 11.27
C GLY A 234 -20.51 -50.39 12.45
N LYS A 235 -21.62 -49.73 12.77
CA LYS A 235 -22.85 -50.35 13.31
C LYS A 235 -24.06 -49.42 13.10
N LYS A 236 -25.09 -49.94 12.42
CA LYS A 236 -26.48 -49.44 12.35
C LYS A 236 -27.15 -49.46 13.73
N VAL A 237 -28.25 -48.71 13.85
CA VAL A 237 -29.53 -48.96 14.58
C VAL A 237 -29.98 -47.61 15.15
N ALA A 238 -31.24 -47.17 15.11
CA ALA A 238 -32.44 -47.48 14.33
C ALA A 238 -33.43 -46.37 14.69
N ASN A 239 -34.32 -46.08 13.75
CA ASN A 239 -35.48 -45.21 13.89
C ASN A 239 -36.46 -45.81 14.92
N GLY A 240 -37.13 -44.97 15.71
CA GLY A 240 -38.14 -45.42 16.66
C GLY A 240 -39.06 -44.29 17.10
N SER A 241 -40.10 -44.05 16.33
CA SER A 241 -41.31 -43.32 16.72
C SER A 241 -42.43 -43.81 15.82
N PRO A 242 -43.72 -43.77 16.19
CA PRO A 242 -44.36 -43.99 17.50
C PRO A 242 -45.44 -45.10 17.37
N ALA A 243 -46.06 -45.52 18.47
CA ALA A 243 -47.29 -46.35 18.40
C ALA A 243 -48.35 -45.87 19.42
N PRO A 244 -49.63 -45.83 19.02
CA PRO A 244 -50.77 -45.29 19.79
C PRO A 244 -51.56 -46.39 20.52
N SER A 245 -52.33 -46.02 21.56
CA SER A 245 -53.46 -46.80 22.13
C SER A 245 -54.17 -45.94 23.19
N THR A 246 -55.33 -45.36 22.88
CA THR A 246 -56.72 -45.82 23.10
C THR A 246 -57.35 -45.36 24.43
N PRO A 247 -58.66 -45.03 24.42
CA PRO A 247 -59.32 -44.15 25.40
C PRO A 247 -59.97 -44.94 26.56
N THR A 248 -60.05 -44.33 27.74
CA THR A 248 -60.84 -44.85 28.86
C THR A 248 -61.60 -43.71 29.53
N ASP A 249 -62.92 -43.89 29.62
CA ASP A 249 -63.90 -43.03 30.27
C ASP A 249 -63.53 -42.64 31.72
N GLY A 250 -63.92 -41.42 32.09
CA GLY A 250 -63.93 -40.94 33.48
C GLY A 250 -62.79 -40.00 33.90
N LYS A 251 -61.92 -39.57 32.98
CA LYS A 251 -60.97 -38.48 33.20
C LYS A 251 -61.12 -37.45 32.10
N PHE A 252 -61.45 -36.23 32.49
CA PHE A 252 -61.57 -35.09 31.59
C PHE A 252 -60.19 -34.79 30.95
N ASN A 253 -59.90 -35.43 29.82
CA ASN A 253 -58.61 -35.33 29.15
C ASN A 253 -58.63 -34.08 28.26
N LEU A 254 -58.40 -32.92 28.87
CA LEU A 254 -58.14 -31.70 28.14
C LEU A 254 -56.81 -31.82 27.41
N SER A 255 -56.81 -31.44 26.12
CA SER A 255 -55.56 -31.34 25.37
C SER A 255 -54.59 -30.41 26.10
N PHE A 256 -53.31 -30.77 26.20
CA PHE A 256 -52.31 -30.00 26.94
C PHE A 256 -52.28 -28.49 26.56
N GLY A 257 -52.57 -28.15 25.30
CA GLY A 257 -52.72 -26.75 24.87
C GLY A 257 -53.93 -26.03 25.48
N VAL A 258 -55.05 -26.71 25.69
CA VAL A 258 -56.26 -26.16 26.33
C VAL A 258 -56.00 -25.88 27.82
N ILE A 259 -55.22 -26.74 28.47
CA ILE A 259 -54.75 -26.58 29.86
C ILE A 259 -53.85 -25.34 30.00
N GLU A 260 -52.92 -25.15 29.06
CA GLU A 260 -52.08 -23.94 29.01
C GLU A 260 -52.90 -22.67 28.76
N ASP A 261 -53.91 -22.72 27.90
CA ASP A 261 -54.75 -21.57 27.60
C ASP A 261 -55.66 -21.17 28.79
N PHE A 262 -56.16 -22.14 29.57
CA PHE A 262 -56.81 -21.87 30.86
C PHE A 262 -55.86 -21.22 31.88
N ALA A 263 -54.59 -21.64 31.91
CA ALA A 263 -53.57 -21.04 32.76
C ALA A 263 -53.24 -19.60 32.34
N LYS A 264 -53.19 -19.29 31.03
CA LYS A 264 -53.01 -17.92 30.51
C LYS A 264 -54.19 -17.01 30.88
N VAL A 265 -55.41 -17.53 30.81
CA VAL A 265 -56.66 -16.83 31.17
C VAL A 265 -56.91 -16.82 32.70
N LYS A 266 -56.05 -17.48 33.48
CA LYS A 266 -56.11 -17.63 34.95
C LYS A 266 -57.48 -18.12 35.44
N VAL A 267 -58.11 -19.02 34.69
CA VAL A 267 -59.39 -19.66 35.07
C VAL A 267 -59.11 -21.11 35.42
N ASP A 268 -59.66 -21.57 36.55
CA ASP A 268 -59.51 -22.96 36.98
C ASP A 268 -60.09 -23.92 35.95
N GLN A 269 -59.34 -24.97 35.65
CA GLN A 269 -59.74 -25.97 34.66
C GLN A 269 -60.95 -26.76 35.17
N PRO A 270 -61.94 -27.07 34.29
CA PRO A 270 -63.02 -27.96 34.67
C PRO A 270 -62.42 -29.34 35.00
N MET A 271 -62.58 -29.80 36.23
CA MET A 271 -62.15 -31.15 36.64
C MET A 271 -63.21 -32.20 36.27
N SER A 272 -64.43 -31.79 35.95
CA SER A 272 -65.53 -32.64 35.50
C SER A 272 -66.40 -31.96 34.43
N GLN A 273 -67.13 -32.76 33.62
CA GLN A 273 -68.07 -32.26 32.61
C GLN A 273 -69.19 -31.39 33.21
N ALA A 274 -69.50 -31.57 34.50
CA ALA A 274 -70.53 -30.79 35.21
C ALA A 274 -70.07 -29.36 35.53
N ASP A 275 -68.75 -29.11 35.59
CA ASP A 275 -68.18 -27.79 35.89
C ASP A 275 -68.00 -26.92 34.65
N VAL A 276 -68.24 -27.48 33.46
CA VAL A 276 -68.06 -26.80 32.17
C VAL A 276 -68.94 -25.55 32.04
N PRO A 277 -70.24 -25.57 32.36
CA PRO A 277 -71.09 -24.37 32.27
C PRO A 277 -70.65 -23.25 33.24
N ALA A 278 -70.25 -23.62 34.46
CA ALA A 278 -69.76 -22.66 35.46
C ALA A 278 -68.42 -22.03 35.06
N VAL A 279 -67.58 -22.77 34.33
CA VAL A 279 -66.33 -22.25 33.75
C VAL A 279 -66.60 -21.35 32.54
N VAL A 280 -67.59 -21.67 31.69
CA VAL A 280 -68.02 -20.83 30.57
C VAL A 280 -68.57 -19.48 31.06
N GLU A 281 -69.37 -19.45 32.12
CA GLU A 281 -69.85 -18.20 32.72
C GLU A 281 -68.71 -17.35 33.30
N LYS A 282 -67.72 -17.98 33.95
CA LYS A 282 -66.52 -17.28 34.46
C LYS A 282 -65.65 -16.74 33.32
N LEU A 283 -65.54 -17.47 32.21
CA LEU A 283 -64.84 -17.01 30.99
C LEU A 283 -65.58 -15.84 30.33
N ALA A 284 -66.91 -15.92 30.23
CA ALA A 284 -67.77 -14.86 29.72
C ALA A 284 -67.67 -13.58 30.56
N ALA A 285 -67.73 -13.70 31.89
CA ALA A 285 -67.54 -12.58 32.81
C ALA A 285 -66.18 -11.90 32.61
N LYS A 286 -65.09 -12.67 32.54
CA LYS A 286 -63.75 -12.15 32.27
C LYS A 286 -63.62 -11.47 30.91
N ILE A 287 -64.26 -12.00 29.86
CA ILE A 287 -64.30 -11.35 28.54
C ILE A 287 -64.97 -9.98 28.63
N THR A 288 -66.06 -9.84 29.39
CA THR A 288 -66.73 -8.54 29.56
C THR A 288 -65.90 -7.55 30.37
N GLU A 289 -65.19 -8.00 31.40
CA GLU A 289 -64.27 -7.18 32.19
C GLU A 289 -63.07 -6.71 31.34
N TRP A 290 -62.48 -7.61 30.56
CA TRP A 290 -61.39 -7.28 29.66
C TRP A 290 -61.82 -6.30 28.57
N LYS A 291 -63.03 -6.43 28.02
CA LYS A 291 -63.58 -5.44 27.07
C LYS A 291 -63.82 -4.07 27.68
N LYS A 292 -64.32 -4.00 28.92
CA LYS A 292 -64.51 -2.72 29.62
C LYS A 292 -63.17 -2.03 29.90
N ASN A 293 -62.15 -2.80 30.28
CA ASN A 293 -60.81 -2.29 30.58
C ASN A 293 -59.91 -2.13 29.34
N GLN A 294 -60.35 -2.63 28.18
CA GLN A 294 -59.59 -2.62 26.93
C GLN A 294 -59.20 -1.22 26.49
N ALA A 295 -60.11 -0.24 26.54
CA ALA A 295 -59.83 1.13 26.09
C ALA A 295 -58.77 1.82 26.98
N ALA A 296 -58.92 1.72 28.31
CA ALA A 296 -57.98 2.32 29.26
C ALA A 296 -56.59 1.68 29.18
N LYS A 297 -56.53 0.34 29.10
CA LYS A 297 -55.26 -0.37 29.01
C LYS A 297 -54.58 -0.21 27.65
N THR A 298 -55.34 -0.10 26.56
CA THR A 298 -54.78 0.20 25.22
C THR A 298 -54.15 1.60 25.20
N GLN A 299 -54.75 2.60 25.85
CA GLN A 299 -54.15 3.93 25.95
C GLN A 299 -52.85 3.93 26.76
N GLU A 300 -52.80 3.22 27.89
CA GLU A 300 -51.60 3.08 28.70
C GLU A 300 -50.47 2.33 27.96
N VAL A 301 -50.83 1.25 27.25
CA VAL A 301 -49.88 0.47 26.43
C VAL A 301 -49.36 1.31 25.26
N ASN A 302 -50.21 2.08 24.58
CA ASN A 302 -49.79 2.96 23.49
C ASN A 302 -48.91 4.11 23.98
N GLN A 303 -49.20 4.69 25.15
CA GLN A 303 -48.35 5.71 25.77
C GLN A 303 -46.98 5.16 26.15
N THR A 304 -46.92 3.97 26.75
CA THR A 304 -45.65 3.32 27.11
C THR A 304 -44.82 2.92 25.88
N HIS A 305 -45.46 2.41 24.82
CA HIS A 305 -44.78 2.09 23.55
C HIS A 305 -44.30 3.35 22.83
N SER A 306 -45.09 4.44 22.82
CA SER A 306 -44.69 5.73 22.26
C SER A 306 -43.48 6.33 22.97
N LEU A 307 -43.44 6.26 24.31
CA LEU A 307 -42.29 6.73 25.09
C LEU A 307 -41.04 5.89 24.78
N PHE A 308 -41.19 4.58 24.63
CA PHE A 308 -40.07 3.71 24.24
C PHE A 308 -39.57 3.98 22.81
N ILE A 309 -40.45 4.23 21.85
CA ILE A 309 -40.06 4.59 20.48
C ILE A 309 -39.33 5.95 20.46
N SER A 310 -39.76 6.91 21.28
CA SER A 310 -39.12 8.24 21.38
C SER A 310 -37.71 8.22 22.01
N THR A 311 -37.34 7.13 22.69
CA THR A 311 -36.06 6.98 23.42
C THR A 311 -35.01 6.15 22.65
N LEU A 312 -35.37 5.60 21.49
CA LEU A 312 -34.51 4.78 20.62
C LEU A 312 -33.84 5.58 19.50
#